data_AF-A0A1G8JNU9-F1
#
_entry.id   AF-A0A1G8JNU9-F1
#
_cell.length_a   1.000
_cell.length_b   1.000
_cell.length_c   1.000
_cell.angle_alpha   90.00
_cell.angle_beta   90.00
_cell.angle_gamma   90.00
#
_symmetry.space_group_name_H-M   'P 1'
#
loop_
_entity.id
_entity.type
_entity.pdbx_description
1 polymer ?
#
loop_
_entity_poly.entity_id
_entity_poly.type
_entity_poly.pdbx_seq_one_letter_code
_entity_poly.pdbx_strand_id
1 'polypeptide(L)'
;MSQDILTLSRALSFAAETHRNQRRKGAAQEPYINHLIEVMELVARATGGEDTELLVAALLHDVIEDAKLPAEEIEAEFGTRVARMVVENTDDMRLPKPKRRAERIAGMPHKLADSRTIKMADVISNLRSVVISAPAGWDVERKLGYLNACRRLVDAGRGANAELEALFDETAAEAEAALRGDVPMNVEGRAEALRHLEVEIGQKVHLVYLPNTQMRWLTGADIQKFAQEADIFFPSAAIHEAHATFDGKLRKILLARIRTGDSDAVVAFGQRLCRAFEQEFVGIEVGGRYIRVYVDDTD
;
A
#
# COMPACT_ATOMS: atom_id res chain seq x y z
N MET A 1 -21.16 9.64 20.77
CA MET A 1 -20.56 9.44 19.43
C MET A 1 -21.68 9.51 18.41
N SER A 2 -21.51 10.23 17.30
CA SER A 2 -22.51 10.26 16.22
C SER A 2 -22.66 8.85 15.61
N GLN A 3 -23.87 8.49 15.21
CA GLN A 3 -24.17 7.22 14.54
C GLN A 3 -23.34 7.04 13.25
N ASP A 4 -23.02 8.14 12.57
CA ASP A 4 -22.18 8.14 11.36
C ASP A 4 -20.75 7.69 11.64
N ILE A 5 -20.16 8.16 12.75
CA ILE A 5 -18.81 7.78 13.15
C ILE A 5 -18.74 6.28 13.45
N LEU A 6 -19.77 5.73 14.11
CA LEU A 6 -19.85 4.30 14.37
C LEU A 6 -19.96 3.49 13.07
N THR A 7 -20.73 3.98 12.10
CA THR A 7 -20.93 3.32 10.80
C THR A 7 -19.64 3.32 9.99
N LEU A 8 -18.94 4.46 9.90
CA LEU A 8 -17.63 4.56 9.24
C LEU A 8 -16.56 3.70 9.93
N SER A 9 -16.52 3.70 11.27
CA SER A 9 -15.59 2.87 12.04
C SER A 9 -15.82 1.37 11.79
N ARG A 10 -17.07 0.94 11.69
CA ARG A 10 -17.43 -0.44 11.31
C ARG A 10 -17.01 -0.76 9.88
N ALA A 11 -17.31 0.10 8.91
CA ALA A 11 -16.92 -0.09 7.52
C ALA A 11 -15.40 -0.18 7.35
N LEU A 12 -14.65 0.69 8.03
CA LEU A 12 -13.19 0.68 8.02
C LEU A 12 -12.64 -0.62 8.60
N SER A 13 -13.18 -1.07 9.73
CA SER A 13 -12.77 -2.33 10.36
C SER A 13 -13.07 -3.54 9.46
N PHE A 14 -14.24 -3.53 8.82
CA PHE A 14 -14.65 -4.56 7.86
C PHE A 14 -13.72 -4.60 6.65
N ALA A 15 -13.42 -3.44 6.04
CA ALA A 15 -12.49 -3.34 4.92
C ALA A 15 -11.07 -3.80 5.32
N ALA A 16 -10.59 -3.38 6.50
CA ALA A 16 -9.27 -3.73 7.00
C ALA A 16 -9.12 -5.24 7.23
N GLU A 17 -10.12 -5.89 7.83
CA GLU A 17 -10.09 -7.34 8.05
C GLU A 17 -10.17 -8.11 6.72
N THR A 18 -11.09 -7.70 5.84
CA THR A 18 -11.30 -8.29 4.51
C THR A 18 -10.01 -8.27 3.67
N HIS A 19 -9.29 -7.15 3.70
CA HIS A 19 -8.08 -6.93 2.91
C HIS A 19 -6.77 -7.07 3.72
N ARG A 20 -6.79 -7.66 4.92
CA ARG A 20 -5.64 -7.70 5.86
C ARG A 20 -4.33 -8.23 5.25
N ASN A 21 -4.47 -9.22 4.36
CA ASN A 21 -3.35 -9.87 3.69
C ASN A 21 -3.11 -9.37 2.26
N GLN A 22 -3.94 -8.46 1.77
CA GLN A 22 -3.79 -7.91 0.43
C GLN A 22 -2.75 -6.80 0.40
N ARG A 23 -1.99 -6.73 -0.69
CA ARG A 23 -0.99 -5.69 -0.96
C ARG A 23 -1.23 -5.08 -2.33
N ARG A 24 -0.82 -3.82 -2.49
CA ARG A 24 -0.76 -3.17 -3.80
C ARG A 24 0.21 -3.91 -4.72
N LYS A 25 -0.03 -3.83 -6.03
CA LYS A 25 0.79 -4.52 -7.05
C LYS A 25 2.13 -3.84 -7.32
N GLY A 26 2.34 -2.64 -6.77
CA GLY A 26 3.58 -1.88 -6.91
C GLY A 26 4.77 -2.54 -6.23
N ALA A 27 5.99 -2.14 -6.62
CA ALA A 27 7.22 -2.67 -6.04
C ALA A 27 7.30 -2.45 -4.51
N ALA A 28 6.68 -1.40 -3.97
CA ALA A 28 6.61 -1.11 -2.54
C ALA A 28 5.70 -2.06 -1.75
N GLN A 29 4.79 -2.78 -2.42
CA GLN A 29 3.85 -3.73 -1.79
C GLN A 29 3.13 -3.15 -0.56
N GLU A 30 2.63 -1.92 -0.68
CA GLU A 30 1.92 -1.22 0.40
C GLU A 30 0.65 -1.98 0.84
N PRO A 31 0.24 -1.91 2.12
CA PRO A 31 -1.04 -2.45 2.59
C PRO A 31 -2.21 -1.94 1.75
N TYR A 32 -3.11 -2.83 1.32
CA TYR A 32 -4.21 -2.44 0.44
C TYR A 32 -5.18 -1.44 1.09
N ILE A 33 -5.36 -1.51 2.41
CA ILE A 33 -6.23 -0.61 3.18
C ILE A 33 -5.90 0.88 2.95
N ASN A 34 -4.64 1.22 2.68
CA ASN A 34 -4.23 2.60 2.39
C ASN A 34 -4.91 3.15 1.13
N HIS A 35 -5.15 2.29 0.13
CA HIS A 35 -5.95 2.65 -1.04
C HIS A 35 -7.37 3.03 -0.67
N LEU A 36 -8.03 2.18 0.12
CA LEU A 36 -9.44 2.31 0.43
C LEU A 36 -9.67 3.59 1.24
N ILE A 37 -8.75 3.89 2.16
CA ILE A 37 -8.71 5.14 2.91
C ILE A 37 -8.49 6.34 1.97
N GLU A 38 -7.52 6.28 1.05
CA GLU A 38 -7.27 7.37 0.07
C GLU A 38 -8.50 7.62 -0.82
N VAL A 39 -9.18 6.56 -1.29
CA VAL A 39 -10.41 6.69 -2.10
C VAL A 39 -11.53 7.33 -1.29
N MET A 40 -11.77 6.88 -0.06
CA MET A 40 -12.75 7.49 0.83
C MET A 40 -12.42 8.97 1.12
N GLU A 41 -11.16 9.29 1.38
CA GLU A 41 -10.72 10.66 1.65
C GLU A 41 -10.92 11.57 0.43
N LEU A 42 -10.55 11.11 -0.76
CA LEU A 42 -10.78 11.85 -2.01
C LEU A 42 -12.26 12.13 -2.23
N VAL A 43 -13.12 11.14 -2.00
CA VAL A 43 -14.57 11.32 -2.08
C VAL A 43 -15.07 12.30 -1.03
N ALA A 44 -14.63 12.17 0.23
CA ALA A 44 -15.03 13.06 1.32
C ALA A 44 -14.65 14.52 1.06
N ARG A 45 -13.42 14.78 0.58
CA ARG A 45 -12.98 16.13 0.25
C ARG A 45 -13.82 16.75 -0.86
N ALA A 46 -14.08 15.98 -1.92
CA ALA A 46 -14.81 16.46 -3.08
C ALA A 46 -16.33 16.59 -2.91
N THR A 47 -16.89 16.05 -1.82
CA THR A 47 -18.34 16.10 -1.53
C THR A 47 -18.68 16.77 -0.21
N GLY A 48 -17.69 17.29 0.52
CA GLY A 48 -17.86 17.83 1.87
C GLY A 48 -18.02 16.76 2.97
N GLY A 49 -18.02 15.47 2.63
CA GLY A 49 -17.98 14.37 3.58
C GLY A 49 -19.26 14.18 4.40
N GLU A 50 -20.38 14.75 3.96
CA GLU A 50 -21.66 14.71 4.69
C GLU A 50 -22.43 13.39 4.48
N ASP A 51 -22.16 12.68 3.38
CA ASP A 51 -22.86 11.45 3.01
C ASP A 51 -22.12 10.20 3.48
N THR A 52 -22.48 9.73 4.67
CA THR A 52 -21.89 8.54 5.29
C THR A 52 -21.95 7.30 4.40
N GLU A 53 -23.06 7.04 3.69
CA GLU A 53 -23.20 5.85 2.86
C GLU A 53 -22.29 5.88 1.63
N LEU A 54 -22.11 7.07 1.02
CA LEU A 54 -21.15 7.28 -0.06
C LEU A 54 -19.72 6.97 0.40
N LEU A 55 -19.33 7.46 1.59
CA LEU A 55 -18.01 7.20 2.15
C LEU A 55 -17.80 5.73 2.52
N VAL A 56 -18.83 5.07 3.04
CA VAL A 56 -18.81 3.62 3.29
C VAL A 56 -18.64 2.85 1.97
N ALA A 57 -19.38 3.18 0.92
CA ALA A 57 -19.22 2.53 -0.38
C ALA A 57 -17.84 2.79 -0.99
N ALA A 58 -17.25 3.96 -0.78
CA ALA A 58 -15.87 4.26 -1.19
C ALA A 58 -14.85 3.34 -0.50
N LEU A 59 -15.00 3.09 0.81
CA LEU A 59 -14.16 2.13 1.55
C LEU A 59 -14.34 0.68 1.07
N LEU A 60 -15.55 0.32 0.64
CA LEU A 60 -15.93 -1.05 0.31
C LEU A 60 -15.90 -1.38 -1.18
N HIS A 61 -15.52 -0.43 -2.05
CA HIS A 61 -15.73 -0.55 -3.50
C HIS A 61 -15.11 -1.80 -4.17
N ASP A 62 -14.04 -2.35 -3.59
CA ASP A 62 -13.30 -3.50 -4.12
C ASP A 62 -13.60 -4.84 -3.41
N VAL A 63 -14.43 -4.86 -2.37
CA VAL A 63 -14.60 -6.08 -1.53
C VAL A 63 -15.23 -7.24 -2.32
N ILE A 64 -16.07 -6.94 -3.31
CA ILE A 64 -16.66 -7.98 -4.18
C ILE A 64 -15.61 -8.51 -5.17
N GLU A 65 -14.84 -7.63 -5.82
CA GLU A 65 -13.84 -8.04 -6.82
C GLU A 65 -12.69 -8.83 -6.21
N ASP A 66 -12.09 -8.30 -5.15
CA ASP A 66 -10.80 -8.77 -4.64
C ASP A 66 -10.94 -9.76 -3.48
N ALA A 67 -12.01 -9.65 -2.68
CA ALA A 67 -12.28 -10.56 -1.57
C ALA A 67 -13.43 -11.54 -1.82
N LYS A 68 -14.12 -11.44 -2.98
CA LYS A 68 -15.21 -12.33 -3.40
C LYS A 68 -16.38 -12.38 -2.41
N LEU A 69 -16.62 -11.27 -1.72
CA LEU A 69 -17.77 -11.16 -0.84
C LEU A 69 -19.06 -10.99 -1.67
N PRO A 70 -20.15 -11.68 -1.31
CA PRO A 70 -21.44 -11.51 -1.97
C PRO A 70 -22.05 -10.14 -1.65
N ALA A 71 -22.77 -9.55 -2.61
CA ALA A 71 -23.39 -8.24 -2.45
C ALA A 71 -24.44 -8.23 -1.32
N GLU A 72 -25.07 -9.38 -1.08
CA GLU A 72 -26.07 -9.61 -0.04
C GLU A 72 -25.50 -9.41 1.38
N GLU A 73 -24.22 -9.75 1.59
CA GLU A 73 -23.55 -9.49 2.88
C GLU A 73 -23.34 -7.99 3.10
N ILE A 74 -22.99 -7.25 2.04
CA ILE A 74 -22.83 -5.79 2.11
C ILE A 74 -24.19 -5.13 2.37
N GLU A 75 -25.25 -5.60 1.71
CA GLU A 75 -26.60 -5.08 1.91
C GLU A 75 -27.10 -5.34 3.34
N ALA A 76 -26.85 -6.53 3.90
CA ALA A 76 -27.23 -6.86 5.26
C ALA A 76 -26.52 -6.00 6.32
N GLU A 77 -25.24 -5.67 6.10
CA GLU A 77 -24.42 -4.92 7.06
C GLU A 77 -24.54 -3.39 6.91
N PHE A 78 -24.63 -2.90 5.68
CA PHE A 78 -24.49 -1.47 5.36
C PHE A 78 -25.65 -0.89 4.55
N GLY A 79 -26.63 -1.70 4.17
CA GLY A 79 -27.85 -1.27 3.47
C GLY A 79 -27.77 -1.28 1.95
N THR A 80 -28.94 -1.22 1.33
CA THR A 80 -29.13 -1.39 -0.13
C THR A 80 -28.42 -0.33 -0.96
N ARG A 81 -28.35 0.93 -0.51
CA ARG A 81 -27.70 2.00 -1.28
C ARG A 81 -26.19 1.78 -1.36
N VAL A 82 -25.55 1.42 -0.25
CA VAL A 82 -24.12 1.05 -0.21
C VAL A 82 -23.86 -0.14 -1.13
N ALA A 83 -24.62 -1.23 -0.96
CA ALA A 83 -24.46 -2.43 -1.78
C ALA A 83 -24.58 -2.13 -3.27
N ARG A 84 -25.56 -1.31 -3.67
CA ARG A 84 -25.72 -0.88 -5.06
C ARG A 84 -24.49 -0.13 -5.58
N MET A 85 -23.94 0.81 -4.82
CA MET A 85 -22.75 1.57 -5.24
C MET A 85 -21.51 0.68 -5.38
N VAL A 86 -21.35 -0.30 -4.48
CA VAL A 86 -20.25 -1.28 -4.55
C VAL A 86 -20.41 -2.18 -5.77
N VAL A 87 -21.62 -2.69 -6.04
CA VAL A 87 -21.91 -3.50 -7.23
C VAL A 87 -21.65 -2.71 -8.51
N GLU A 88 -22.09 -1.45 -8.60
CA GLU A 88 -21.82 -0.60 -9.76
C GLU A 88 -20.32 -0.32 -9.96
N ASN A 89 -19.49 -0.44 -8.92
CA ASN A 89 -18.03 -0.30 -8.99
C ASN A 89 -17.27 -1.61 -9.27
N THR A 90 -17.97 -2.74 -9.29
CA THR A 90 -17.43 -4.08 -9.48
C THR A 90 -17.50 -4.52 -10.95
N ASP A 91 -16.40 -5.01 -11.50
CA ASP A 91 -16.31 -5.66 -12.80
C ASP A 91 -16.72 -7.15 -12.75
N ASP A 92 -17.24 -7.67 -13.86
CA ASP A 92 -17.43 -9.13 -14.01
C ASP A 92 -16.09 -9.86 -14.22
N MET A 93 -15.56 -10.43 -13.14
CA MET A 93 -14.29 -11.16 -13.12
C MET A 93 -14.27 -12.45 -13.95
N ARG A 94 -15.42 -12.91 -14.48
CA ARG A 94 -15.51 -14.04 -15.42
C ARG A 94 -15.04 -13.67 -16.83
N LEU A 95 -14.98 -12.37 -17.14
CA LEU A 95 -14.61 -11.89 -18.46
C LEU A 95 -13.10 -11.67 -18.60
N PRO A 96 -12.53 -11.88 -19.81
CA PRO A 96 -11.16 -11.50 -20.12
C PRO A 96 -10.91 -10.02 -19.86
N LYS A 97 -9.70 -9.67 -19.39
CA LYS A 97 -9.31 -8.28 -19.06
C LYS A 97 -9.67 -7.24 -20.15
N PRO A 98 -9.47 -7.48 -21.46
CA PRO A 98 -9.87 -6.51 -22.48
C PRO A 98 -11.37 -6.25 -22.52
N LYS A 99 -12.20 -7.31 -22.35
CA LYS A 99 -13.66 -7.19 -22.32
C LYS A 99 -14.12 -6.44 -21.08
N ARG A 100 -13.58 -6.80 -19.90
CA ARG A 100 -13.86 -6.06 -18.64
C ARG A 100 -13.61 -4.58 -18.79
N ARG A 101 -12.46 -4.20 -19.36
CA ARG A 101 -12.12 -2.80 -19.59
C ARG A 101 -13.10 -2.10 -20.54
N ALA A 102 -13.53 -2.77 -21.62
CA ALA A 102 -14.49 -2.22 -22.57
C ALA A 102 -15.87 -2.01 -21.93
N GLU A 103 -16.37 -3.02 -21.21
CA GLU A 103 -17.65 -2.95 -20.49
C GLU A 103 -17.63 -1.88 -19.40
N ARG A 104 -16.52 -1.76 -18.66
CA ARG A 104 -16.37 -0.74 -17.63
C ARG A 104 -16.51 0.67 -18.21
N ILE A 105 -15.84 0.95 -19.34
CA ILE A 105 -15.94 2.26 -20.02
C ILE A 105 -17.37 2.48 -20.54
N ALA A 106 -17.94 1.49 -21.22
CA ALA A 106 -19.29 1.58 -21.78
C ALA A 106 -20.38 1.74 -20.71
N GLY A 107 -20.16 1.17 -19.52
CA GLY A 107 -21.08 1.25 -18.39
C GLY A 107 -21.00 2.55 -17.61
N MET A 108 -19.88 3.30 -17.66
CA MET A 108 -19.70 4.51 -16.85
C MET A 108 -20.86 5.52 -16.98
N PRO A 109 -21.36 5.89 -18.18
CA PRO A 109 -22.46 6.84 -18.32
C PRO A 109 -23.78 6.40 -17.66
N HIS A 110 -23.94 5.10 -17.38
CA HIS A 110 -25.17 4.51 -16.85
C HIS A 110 -25.14 4.31 -15.33
N LYS A 111 -23.99 4.56 -14.68
CA LYS A 111 -23.84 4.46 -13.23
C LYS A 111 -24.42 5.67 -12.52
N LEU A 112 -24.79 5.48 -11.25
CA LEU A 112 -25.11 6.58 -10.34
C LEU A 112 -23.99 7.61 -10.30
N ALA A 113 -24.33 8.89 -10.10
CA ALA A 113 -23.35 9.95 -9.91
C ALA A 113 -22.34 9.58 -8.81
N ASP A 114 -22.84 9.11 -7.67
CA ASP A 114 -22.04 8.61 -6.54
C ASP A 114 -21.07 7.49 -6.93
N SER A 115 -21.53 6.52 -7.73
CA SER A 115 -20.68 5.41 -8.18
C SER A 115 -19.60 5.88 -9.15
N ARG A 116 -19.92 6.87 -10.01
CA ARG A 116 -18.93 7.52 -10.88
C ARG A 116 -17.90 8.31 -10.05
N THR A 117 -18.34 9.03 -9.02
CA THR A 117 -17.49 9.75 -8.06
C THR A 117 -16.49 8.79 -7.39
N ILE A 118 -16.96 7.67 -6.84
CA ILE A 118 -16.10 6.61 -6.26
C ILE A 118 -15.10 6.11 -7.31
N LYS A 119 -15.57 5.80 -8.53
CA LYS A 119 -14.70 5.25 -9.57
C LYS A 119 -13.61 6.23 -10.00
N MET A 120 -13.90 7.53 -9.98
CA MET A 120 -12.94 8.56 -10.32
C MET A 120 -11.86 8.68 -9.24
N ALA A 121 -12.25 8.65 -7.96
CA ALA A 121 -11.30 8.59 -6.85
C ALA A 121 -10.42 7.32 -6.87
N ASP A 122 -11.00 6.15 -7.17
CA ASP A 122 -10.28 4.89 -7.40
C ASP A 122 -9.21 5.05 -8.50
N VAL A 123 -9.60 5.60 -9.65
CA VAL A 123 -8.68 5.85 -10.77
C VAL A 123 -7.54 6.80 -10.39
N ILE A 124 -7.83 7.88 -9.66
CA ILE A 124 -6.81 8.84 -9.17
C ILE A 124 -5.82 8.14 -8.24
N SER A 125 -6.30 7.42 -7.23
CA SER A 125 -5.46 6.69 -6.26
C SER A 125 -4.57 5.66 -6.97
N ASN A 126 -5.13 4.91 -7.92
CA ASN A 126 -4.38 3.93 -8.69
C ASN A 126 -3.33 4.57 -9.62
N LEU A 127 -3.66 5.70 -10.26
CA LEU A 127 -2.73 6.41 -11.12
C LEU A 127 -1.53 6.94 -10.34
N ARG A 128 -1.77 7.57 -9.18
CA ARG A 128 -0.71 8.02 -8.25
C ARG A 128 0.19 6.86 -7.84
N SER A 129 -0.39 5.71 -7.48
CA SER A 129 0.37 4.51 -7.12
C SER A 129 1.25 4.00 -8.25
N VAL A 130 0.77 4.00 -9.51
CA VAL A 130 1.57 3.55 -10.66
C VAL A 130 2.75 4.47 -10.95
N VAL A 131 2.62 5.78 -10.74
CA VAL A 131 3.73 6.73 -10.95
C VAL A 131 4.82 6.51 -9.91
N ILE A 132 4.45 6.39 -8.64
CA ILE A 132 5.39 6.22 -7.52
C ILE A 132 6.01 4.82 -7.51
N SER A 133 5.18 3.80 -7.67
CA SER A 133 5.56 2.39 -7.52
C SER A 133 4.79 1.52 -8.49
N ALA A 134 5.11 1.60 -9.77
CA ALA A 134 4.56 0.69 -10.77
C ALA A 134 4.87 -0.79 -10.43
N PRO A 135 4.06 -1.74 -10.93
CA PRO A 135 4.41 -3.15 -10.86
C PRO A 135 5.76 -3.44 -11.54
N ALA A 136 6.46 -4.46 -11.05
CA ALA A 136 7.76 -4.86 -11.60
C ALA A 136 7.68 -5.15 -13.10
N GLY A 137 8.69 -4.70 -13.86
CA GLY A 137 8.80 -4.92 -15.29
C GLY A 137 7.91 -4.02 -16.17
N TRP A 138 7.27 -2.98 -15.61
CA TRP A 138 6.59 -1.97 -16.41
C TRP A 138 7.58 -0.93 -16.95
N ASP A 139 7.72 -0.89 -18.27
CA ASP A 139 8.40 0.19 -18.98
C ASP A 139 7.53 1.46 -19.07
N VAL A 140 8.12 2.53 -19.61
CA VAL A 140 7.45 3.84 -19.75
C VAL A 140 6.25 3.74 -20.70
N GLU A 141 6.37 3.00 -21.80
CA GLU A 141 5.28 2.84 -22.77
C GLU A 141 4.04 2.21 -22.13
N ARG A 142 4.24 1.17 -21.32
CA ARG A 142 3.16 0.50 -20.60
C ARG A 142 2.51 1.40 -19.55
N LYS A 143 3.29 2.21 -18.84
CA LYS A 143 2.77 3.20 -17.88
C LYS A 143 1.94 4.28 -18.60
N LEU A 144 2.41 4.79 -19.73
CA LEU A 144 1.65 5.73 -20.57
C LEU A 144 0.37 5.09 -21.14
N GLY A 145 0.43 3.82 -21.54
CA GLY A 145 -0.73 3.05 -21.97
C GLY A 145 -1.77 2.86 -20.86
N TYR A 146 -1.33 2.72 -19.61
CA TYR A 146 -2.19 2.72 -18.43
C TYR A 146 -2.81 4.09 -18.16
N LEU A 147 -2.03 5.17 -18.20
CA LEU A 147 -2.55 6.53 -18.08
C LEU A 147 -3.64 6.83 -19.12
N ASN A 148 -3.40 6.47 -20.38
CA ASN A 148 -4.40 6.59 -21.45
C ASN A 148 -5.64 5.71 -21.21
N ALA A 149 -5.51 4.62 -20.44
CA ALA A 149 -6.66 3.85 -19.98
C ALA A 149 -7.51 4.61 -18.98
N CYS A 150 -6.86 5.22 -18.00
CA CYS A 150 -7.51 6.03 -16.99
C CYS A 150 -8.27 7.20 -17.63
N ARG A 151 -7.64 7.93 -18.57
CA ARG A 151 -8.29 9.02 -19.32
C ARG A 151 -9.60 8.59 -19.97
N ARG A 152 -9.56 7.52 -20.78
CA ARG A 152 -10.76 7.00 -21.45
C ARG A 152 -11.87 6.60 -20.47
N LEU A 153 -11.51 6.09 -19.30
CA LEU A 153 -12.49 5.69 -18.29
C LEU A 153 -13.11 6.91 -17.61
N VAL A 154 -12.30 7.90 -17.23
CA VAL A 154 -12.78 9.14 -16.62
C VAL A 154 -13.63 9.94 -17.60
N ASP A 155 -13.19 10.08 -18.86
CA ASP A 155 -13.93 10.81 -19.89
C ASP A 155 -15.33 10.22 -20.14
N ALA A 156 -15.48 8.90 -20.05
CA ALA A 156 -16.79 8.25 -20.13
C ALA A 156 -17.67 8.47 -18.89
N GLY A 157 -17.08 8.90 -17.77
CA GLY A 157 -17.75 9.09 -16.48
C GLY A 157 -18.00 10.52 -16.06
N ARG A 158 -17.55 11.52 -16.81
CA ARG A 158 -17.63 12.95 -16.42
C ARG A 158 -19.07 13.45 -16.21
N GLY A 159 -19.17 14.61 -15.56
CA GLY A 159 -20.42 15.22 -15.12
C GLY A 159 -20.94 14.64 -13.80
N ALA A 160 -20.08 14.01 -13.01
CA ALA A 160 -20.45 13.44 -11.71
C ALA A 160 -19.94 14.31 -10.54
N ASN A 161 -18.69 14.77 -10.61
CA ASN A 161 -18.08 15.61 -9.58
C ASN A 161 -16.95 16.44 -10.21
N ALA A 162 -17.16 17.75 -10.35
CA ALA A 162 -16.22 18.64 -11.05
C ALA A 162 -14.86 18.75 -10.34
N GLU A 163 -14.82 18.61 -9.01
CA GLU A 163 -13.59 18.71 -8.23
C GLU A 163 -12.68 17.49 -8.47
N LEU A 164 -13.23 16.27 -8.43
CA LEU A 164 -12.47 15.07 -8.78
C LEU A 164 -12.09 15.02 -10.26
N GLU A 165 -12.92 15.57 -11.16
CA GLU A 165 -12.58 15.68 -12.58
C GLU A 165 -11.34 16.57 -12.78
N ALA A 166 -11.32 17.74 -12.15
CA ALA A 166 -10.16 18.63 -12.19
C ALA A 166 -8.93 18.00 -11.55
N LEU A 167 -9.09 17.35 -10.40
CA LEU A 167 -8.01 16.66 -9.71
C LEU A 167 -7.42 15.52 -10.55
N PHE A 168 -8.27 14.78 -11.26
CA PHE A 168 -7.80 13.76 -12.19
C PHE A 168 -7.00 14.37 -13.34
N ASP A 169 -7.48 15.47 -13.93
CA ASP A 169 -6.81 16.13 -15.05
C ASP A 169 -5.41 16.63 -14.65
N GLU A 170 -5.28 17.23 -13.47
CA GLU A 170 -4.01 17.62 -12.87
C GLU A 170 -3.11 16.39 -12.63
N THR A 171 -3.60 15.39 -11.91
CA THR A 171 -2.84 14.16 -11.62
C THR A 171 -2.38 13.46 -12.90
N ALA A 172 -3.20 13.47 -13.95
CA ALA A 172 -2.88 12.88 -15.24
C ALA A 172 -1.80 13.66 -16.00
N ALA A 173 -1.83 14.99 -15.94
CA ALA A 173 -0.80 15.84 -16.53
C ALA A 173 0.55 15.65 -15.82
N GLU A 174 0.56 15.64 -14.49
CA GLU A 174 1.76 15.40 -13.70
C GLU A 174 2.32 13.99 -13.91
N ALA A 175 1.45 12.97 -13.97
CA ALA A 175 1.85 11.60 -14.28
C ALA A 175 2.53 11.52 -15.65
N GLU A 176 1.97 12.17 -16.67
CA GLU A 176 2.56 12.19 -18.01
C GLU A 176 3.94 12.85 -18.03
N ALA A 177 4.09 14.01 -17.37
CA ALA A 177 5.35 14.73 -17.26
C ALA A 177 6.41 13.91 -16.51
N ALA A 178 6.05 13.31 -15.38
CA ALA A 178 6.95 12.46 -14.59
C ALA A 178 7.39 11.21 -15.36
N LEU A 179 6.48 10.59 -16.12
CA LEU A 179 6.80 9.41 -16.93
C LEU A 179 7.70 9.74 -18.13
N ARG A 180 7.61 10.96 -18.68
CA ARG A 180 8.47 11.44 -19.77
C ARG A 180 9.82 11.99 -19.29
N GLY A 181 9.97 12.20 -17.98
CA GLY A 181 11.20 12.69 -17.37
C GLY A 181 11.29 14.22 -17.29
N ASP A 182 10.17 14.93 -17.46
CA ASP A 182 10.15 16.39 -17.57
C ASP A 182 10.08 17.08 -16.19
N VAL A 183 9.36 16.52 -15.21
CA VAL A 183 9.19 17.09 -13.86
C VAL A 183 8.87 15.98 -12.84
N PRO A 184 9.42 15.97 -11.60
CA PRO A 184 8.91 15.12 -10.52
C PRO A 184 7.46 15.49 -10.16
N MET A 185 6.56 14.50 -10.04
CA MET A 185 5.16 14.74 -9.62
C MET A 185 5.10 15.34 -8.19
N ASN A 186 4.40 16.47 -8.02
CA ASN A 186 4.19 17.11 -6.72
C ASN A 186 2.85 16.67 -6.12
N VAL A 187 2.87 15.77 -5.15
CA VAL A 187 1.64 15.23 -4.55
C VAL A 187 1.25 16.02 -3.29
N GLU A 188 0.92 17.31 -3.45
CA GLU A 188 0.35 18.10 -2.34
C GLU A 188 -1.00 17.49 -1.90
N GLY A 189 -1.14 17.24 -0.60
CA GLY A 189 -2.24 16.50 0.03
C GLY A 189 -1.89 15.06 0.41
N ARG A 190 -1.18 14.31 -0.44
CA ARG A 190 -0.69 12.96 -0.08
C ARG A 190 0.48 13.04 0.87
N ALA A 191 1.34 14.06 0.77
CA ALA A 191 2.43 14.23 1.71
C ALA A 191 1.93 14.59 3.13
N GLU A 192 0.76 15.22 3.29
CA GLU A 192 0.23 15.60 4.61
C GLU A 192 -0.67 14.51 5.22
N ALA A 193 -1.51 13.86 4.41
CA ALA A 193 -2.29 12.70 4.83
C ALA A 193 -1.42 11.43 5.00
N LEU A 194 -0.43 11.19 4.13
CA LEU A 194 0.61 10.20 4.40
C LEU A 194 1.47 10.64 5.58
N ARG A 195 1.88 11.90 5.74
CA ARG A 195 2.61 12.26 6.98
C ARG A 195 1.77 12.01 8.22
N HIS A 196 0.46 12.29 8.22
CA HIS A 196 -0.40 12.00 9.37
C HIS A 196 -0.65 10.49 9.58
N LEU A 197 -0.87 9.70 8.51
CA LEU A 197 -1.07 8.24 8.59
C LEU A 197 0.24 7.43 8.71
N GLU A 198 1.38 7.93 8.23
CA GLU A 198 2.73 7.36 8.37
C GLU A 198 3.30 7.68 9.74
N VAL A 199 2.97 8.84 10.31
CA VAL A 199 3.27 9.18 11.71
C VAL A 199 2.43 8.32 12.67
N GLU A 200 1.21 7.90 12.30
CA GLU A 200 0.37 7.05 13.16
C GLU A 200 0.40 5.53 12.85
N ILE A 201 0.67 5.03 11.62
CA ILE A 201 0.50 3.59 11.29
C ILE A 201 1.50 2.99 10.25
N GLY A 202 2.65 3.57 9.93
CA GLY A 202 3.44 2.96 8.83
C GLY A 202 4.88 3.34 8.57
N GLN A 203 5.73 3.47 9.60
CA GLN A 203 7.18 3.50 9.36
C GLN A 203 7.64 2.29 8.51
N LYS A 204 8.56 2.54 7.57
CA LYS A 204 9.10 1.54 6.62
C LYS A 204 9.66 0.34 7.38
N VAL A 205 9.30 -0.87 6.94
CA VAL A 205 9.79 -2.10 7.55
C VAL A 205 11.12 -2.48 6.93
N HIS A 206 12.12 -2.63 7.77
CA HIS A 206 13.43 -3.16 7.45
C HIS A 206 13.60 -4.53 8.11
N LEU A 207 14.21 -5.47 7.40
CA LEU A 207 14.59 -6.77 7.93
C LEU A 207 16.10 -6.79 8.13
N VAL A 208 16.54 -7.20 9.31
CA VAL A 208 17.96 -7.35 9.67
C VAL A 208 18.20 -8.80 10.04
N TYR A 209 19.08 -9.44 9.28
CA TYR A 209 19.41 -10.86 9.32
C TYR A 209 20.79 -11.03 9.93
N LEU A 210 20.87 -11.56 11.15
CA LEU A 210 22.13 -11.98 11.74
C LEU A 210 22.42 -13.43 11.32
N PRO A 211 23.35 -13.66 10.38
CA PRO A 211 23.77 -15.02 10.06
C PRO A 211 24.51 -15.62 11.26
N ASN A 212 24.53 -16.94 11.33
CA ASN A 212 25.35 -17.69 12.28
C ASN A 212 26.53 -18.32 11.53
N THR A 213 27.56 -17.51 11.25
CA THR A 213 28.74 -17.93 10.49
C THR A 213 29.64 -18.85 11.31
N GLN A 214 29.59 -18.75 12.64
CA GLN A 214 30.37 -19.59 13.58
C GLN A 214 29.90 -21.05 13.67
N MET A 215 28.77 -21.40 13.05
CA MET A 215 28.23 -22.76 12.98
C MET A 215 27.97 -23.43 14.34
N ARG A 216 27.73 -22.63 15.38
CA ARG A 216 27.38 -23.11 16.72
C ARG A 216 25.87 -23.06 16.95
N TRP A 217 25.37 -23.67 18.02
CA TRP A 217 23.98 -23.48 18.40
C TRP A 217 23.76 -22.06 18.92
N LEU A 218 22.70 -21.39 18.45
CA LEU A 218 22.20 -20.17 19.06
C LEU A 218 21.47 -20.54 20.35
N THR A 219 21.78 -19.84 21.42
CA THR A 219 21.24 -20.05 22.77
C THR A 219 20.29 -18.92 23.16
N GLY A 220 19.55 -19.10 24.26
CA GLY A 220 18.72 -18.02 24.81
C GLY A 220 19.53 -16.76 25.17
N ALA A 221 20.81 -16.91 25.54
CA ALA A 221 21.70 -15.79 25.79
C ALA A 221 22.02 -14.99 24.50
N ASP A 222 22.11 -15.66 23.35
CA ASP A 222 22.32 -14.99 22.05
C ASP A 222 21.09 -14.18 21.64
N ILE A 223 19.89 -14.71 21.88
CA ILE A 223 18.62 -14.01 21.62
C ILE A 223 18.50 -12.78 22.53
N GLN A 224 18.80 -12.92 23.83
CA GLN A 224 18.79 -11.80 24.77
C GLN A 224 19.81 -10.73 24.40
N LYS A 225 21.03 -11.12 24.02
CA LYS A 225 22.05 -10.20 23.54
C LYS A 225 21.57 -9.47 22.29
N PHE A 226 20.99 -10.17 21.32
CA PHE A 226 20.47 -9.56 20.10
C PHE A 226 19.34 -8.56 20.40
N ALA A 227 18.48 -8.89 21.36
CA ALA A 227 17.43 -8.00 21.82
C ALA A 227 17.96 -6.74 22.52
N GLN A 228 18.97 -6.87 23.39
CA GLN A 228 19.63 -5.72 24.01
C GLN A 228 20.29 -4.82 22.96
N GLU A 229 20.92 -5.42 21.95
CA GLU A 229 21.53 -4.65 20.87
C GLU A 229 20.47 -3.89 20.05
N ALA A 230 19.33 -4.53 19.77
CA ALA A 230 18.21 -3.94 19.05
C ALA A 230 17.53 -2.82 19.86
N ASP A 231 17.33 -3.00 21.17
CA ASP A 231 16.64 -2.04 22.04
C ASP A 231 17.34 -0.67 22.09
N ILE A 232 18.67 -0.64 21.93
CA ILE A 232 19.48 0.58 21.90
C ILE A 232 19.13 1.46 20.68
N PHE A 233 18.81 0.86 19.53
CA PHE A 233 18.53 1.57 18.29
C PHE A 233 17.02 1.66 18.00
N PHE A 234 16.31 0.57 18.31
CA PHE A 234 14.95 0.30 17.90
C PHE A 234 14.19 -0.46 19.01
N PRO A 235 13.74 0.23 20.08
CA PRO A 235 13.01 -0.40 21.20
C PRO A 235 11.75 -1.18 20.80
N SER A 236 11.18 -0.87 19.63
CA SER A 236 10.00 -1.53 19.08
C SER A 236 10.29 -2.63 18.07
N ALA A 237 11.55 -3.05 17.91
CA ALA A 237 11.92 -4.11 16.99
C ALA A 237 11.34 -5.47 17.42
N ALA A 238 10.74 -6.20 16.48
CA ALA A 238 10.28 -7.57 16.71
C ALA A 238 11.37 -8.56 16.32
N ILE A 239 11.69 -9.49 17.22
CA ILE A 239 12.80 -10.44 17.05
C ILE A 239 12.25 -11.84 16.85
N HIS A 240 12.78 -12.54 15.86
CA HIS A 240 12.37 -13.88 15.48
C HIS A 240 13.59 -14.77 15.25
N GLU A 241 13.46 -16.03 15.64
CA GLU A 241 14.34 -17.08 15.15
C GLU A 241 13.85 -17.55 13.78
N ALA A 242 14.77 -17.72 12.83
CA ALA A 242 14.44 -18.22 11.49
C ALA A 242 15.54 -19.15 10.97
N HIS A 243 15.32 -19.68 9.77
CA HIS A 243 16.34 -20.43 9.04
C HIS A 243 16.57 -19.78 7.68
N ALA A 244 17.83 -19.67 7.28
CA ALA A 244 18.21 -19.16 5.96
C ALA A 244 19.29 -20.04 5.34
N THR A 245 19.31 -20.10 4.01
CA THR A 245 20.36 -20.81 3.28
C THR A 245 21.53 -19.87 3.03
N PHE A 246 22.72 -20.24 3.48
CA PHE A 246 23.97 -19.51 3.26
C PHE A 246 25.07 -20.51 2.87
N ASP A 247 25.75 -20.24 1.75
CA ASP A 247 26.71 -21.14 1.09
C ASP A 247 26.17 -22.57 0.89
N GLY A 248 24.92 -22.67 0.43
CA GLY A 248 24.27 -23.95 0.14
C GLY A 248 23.88 -24.77 1.39
N LYS A 249 24.02 -24.23 2.60
CA LYS A 249 23.63 -24.89 3.85
C LYS A 249 22.53 -24.12 4.57
N LEU A 250 21.50 -24.82 5.03
CA LEU A 250 20.46 -24.25 5.89
C LEU A 250 21.05 -23.97 7.28
N ARG A 251 20.88 -22.75 7.78
CA ARG A 251 21.42 -22.29 9.07
C ARG A 251 20.34 -21.59 9.87
N LYS A 252 20.39 -21.73 11.19
CA LYS A 252 19.60 -20.88 12.10
C LYS A 252 20.14 -19.45 12.08
N ILE A 253 19.24 -18.49 12.06
CA ILE A 253 19.53 -17.06 12.07
C ILE A 253 18.63 -16.34 13.07
N LEU A 254 19.05 -15.14 13.49
CA LEU A 254 18.18 -14.19 14.19
C LEU A 254 17.73 -13.11 13.20
N LEU A 255 16.45 -12.75 13.28
CA LEU A 255 15.81 -11.78 12.42
C LEU A 255 15.21 -10.66 13.28
N ALA A 256 15.60 -9.42 13.04
CA ALA A 256 14.89 -8.25 13.53
C ALA A 256 14.01 -7.67 12.43
N ARG A 257 12.74 -7.42 12.75
CA ARG A 257 11.82 -6.62 11.97
C ARG A 257 11.71 -5.24 12.61
N ILE A 258 12.24 -4.25 11.91
CA ILE A 258 12.38 -2.88 12.40
C ILE A 258 11.46 -1.98 11.60
N ARG A 259 10.66 -1.16 12.26
CA ARG A 259 9.90 -0.09 11.60
C ARG A 259 10.63 1.22 11.85
N THR A 260 11.15 1.85 10.79
CA THR A 260 11.81 3.14 10.87
C THR A 260 11.83 3.82 9.50
N GLY A 261 11.79 5.16 9.46
CA GLY A 261 12.08 5.92 8.24
C GLY A 261 13.57 6.10 7.97
N ASP A 262 14.41 5.85 8.99
CA ASP A 262 15.85 6.07 8.96
C ASP A 262 16.59 4.80 8.55
N SER A 263 16.95 4.71 7.27
CA SER A 263 17.71 3.59 6.73
C SER A 263 19.18 3.59 7.19
N ASP A 264 19.73 4.74 7.55
CA ASP A 264 21.12 4.86 8.00
C ASP A 264 21.26 4.28 9.41
N ALA A 265 20.26 4.50 10.28
CA ALA A 265 20.18 3.83 11.57
C ALA A 265 20.12 2.29 11.45
N VAL A 266 19.49 1.76 10.40
CA VAL A 266 19.43 0.30 10.15
C VAL A 266 20.81 -0.23 9.71
N VAL A 267 21.53 0.52 8.88
CA VAL A 267 22.91 0.19 8.49
C VAL A 267 23.83 0.20 9.70
N ALA A 268 23.78 1.25 10.52
CA ALA A 268 24.57 1.38 11.74
C ALA A 268 24.30 0.25 12.74
N PHE A 269 23.03 -0.14 12.90
CA PHE A 269 22.64 -1.30 13.69
C PHE A 269 23.24 -2.60 13.13
N GLY A 270 23.21 -2.79 11.81
CA GLY A 270 23.87 -3.93 11.14
C GLY A 270 25.37 -4.02 11.41
N GLN A 271 26.10 -2.89 11.31
CA GLN A 271 27.53 -2.83 11.61
C GLN A 271 27.82 -3.16 13.08
N ARG A 272 26.98 -2.66 14.00
CA ARG A 272 27.10 -2.96 15.42
C ARG A 272 26.90 -4.43 15.72
N LEU A 273 25.90 -5.07 15.10
CA LEU A 273 25.67 -6.51 15.22
C LEU A 273 26.86 -7.33 14.71
N CYS A 274 27.53 -6.90 13.64
CA CYS A 274 28.75 -7.58 13.17
C CYS A 274 29.81 -7.62 14.27
N ARG A 275 30.06 -6.49 14.95
CA ARG A 275 31.01 -6.41 16.08
C ARG A 275 30.54 -7.19 17.30
N ALA A 276 29.29 -7.01 17.71
CA ALA A 276 28.76 -7.63 18.91
C ALA A 276 28.73 -9.17 18.83
N PHE A 277 28.54 -9.73 17.63
CA PHE A 277 28.45 -11.17 17.41
C PHE A 277 29.66 -11.77 16.70
N GLU A 278 30.72 -10.99 16.48
CA GLU A 278 31.92 -11.42 15.75
C GLU A 278 31.55 -12.08 14.40
N GLN A 279 30.64 -11.45 13.66
CA GLN A 279 30.21 -11.90 12.34
C GLN A 279 30.93 -11.12 11.25
N GLU A 280 31.28 -11.80 10.17
CA GLU A 280 31.89 -11.20 8.98
C GLU A 280 30.95 -10.18 8.33
N PHE A 281 29.64 -10.46 8.31
CA PHE A 281 28.63 -9.55 7.80
C PHE A 281 27.26 -9.80 8.45
N VAL A 282 26.37 -8.83 8.30
CA VAL A 282 24.95 -8.89 8.61
C VAL A 282 24.18 -8.57 7.34
N GLY A 283 23.12 -9.32 7.06
CA GLY A 283 22.24 -9.00 5.93
C GLY A 283 21.20 -7.97 6.35
N ILE A 284 20.91 -6.97 5.54
CA ILE A 284 19.77 -6.07 5.78
C ILE A 284 18.95 -5.88 4.51
N GLU A 285 17.67 -5.60 4.68
CA GLU A 285 16.78 -5.15 3.60
C GLU A 285 16.52 -3.65 3.71
N VAL A 286 17.06 -2.90 2.74
CA VAL A 286 16.87 -1.47 2.61
C VAL A 286 16.33 -1.19 1.21
N GLY A 287 15.17 -0.53 1.13
CA GLY A 287 14.55 -0.21 -0.16
C GLY A 287 14.19 -1.45 -1.00
N GLY A 288 13.81 -2.54 -0.35
CA GLY A 288 13.43 -3.80 -1.02
C GLY A 288 14.62 -4.57 -1.61
N ARG A 289 15.85 -4.22 -1.25
CA ARG A 289 17.06 -4.92 -1.67
C ARG A 289 17.78 -5.50 -0.46
N TYR A 290 18.17 -6.76 -0.58
CA TYR A 290 19.11 -7.36 0.35
C TYR A 290 20.51 -6.82 0.08
N ILE A 291 21.16 -6.32 1.12
CA ILE A 291 22.56 -5.89 1.10
C ILE A 291 23.29 -6.53 2.27
N ARG A 292 24.59 -6.80 2.09
CA ARG A 292 25.48 -7.24 3.16
C ARG A 292 26.16 -6.01 3.75
N VAL A 293 26.02 -5.84 5.04
CA VAL A 293 26.72 -4.84 5.84
C VAL A 293 27.87 -5.55 6.53
N TYR A 294 29.07 -5.01 6.38
CA TYR A 294 30.29 -5.53 6.98
C TYR A 294 30.65 -4.69 8.22
N VAL A 295 31.56 -5.19 9.04
CA VAL A 295 32.20 -4.37 10.08
C VAL A 295 32.82 -3.14 9.41
N ASP A 296 32.68 -1.98 10.05
CA ASP A 296 33.41 -0.79 9.66
C ASP A 296 34.84 -0.90 10.21
N ASP A 297 35.82 -1.13 9.32
CA ASP A 297 37.25 -1.32 9.66
C ASP A 297 38.00 0.02 9.76
N THR A 298 37.29 1.15 9.94
CA THR A 298 37.84 2.51 9.90
C THR A 298 38.38 3.06 11.22
N ASP A 299 38.51 2.24 12.27
CA ASP A 299 39.22 2.58 13.51
C ASP A 299 40.31 1.55 13.85
#